data_AF-A0A7S2QST4-F1
#
_entry.id   AF-A0A7S2QST4-F1
#
_cell.length_a   1.000
_cell.length_b   1.000
_cell.length_c   1.000
_cell.angle_alpha   90.00
_cell.angle_beta   90.00
_cell.angle_gamma   90.00
#
_symmetry.space_group_name_H-M   'P 1'
#
loop_
_entity.id
_entity.type
_entity.pdbx_description
1 polymer ?
#
loop_
_entity_poly.entity_id
_entity_poly.type
_entity_poly.pdbx_seq_one_letter_code
_entity_poly.pdbx_strand_id
1 'polypeptide(L)'
;MAATQSSPIPVIATTAPLEQLDLVLPLAVRFAAVAACVLVPMTYVSHAPPARASYLRRLQAAGRLLLVGSAPQGAFGQHSLWIVVLASDSLRRLVSPLHEDFMAVWPSF
;
A
#
# COMPACT_ATOMS: atom_id res chain seq x y z
N MET A 1 -29.62 9.67 -20.88
CA MET A 1 -29.02 9.76 -19.53
C MET A 1 -27.51 9.82 -19.68
N ALA A 2 -26.90 10.98 -19.48
CA ALA A 2 -25.45 11.10 -19.48
C ALA A 2 -24.92 10.48 -18.19
N ALA A 3 -24.11 9.43 -18.29
CA ALA A 3 -23.40 8.87 -17.15
C ALA A 3 -22.42 9.95 -16.65
N THR A 4 -22.62 10.42 -15.42
CA THR A 4 -21.65 11.27 -14.73
C THR A 4 -20.34 10.50 -14.66
N GLN A 5 -19.38 10.83 -15.52
CA GLN A 5 -18.04 10.28 -15.44
C GLN A 5 -17.44 10.78 -14.12
N SER A 6 -17.44 9.92 -13.11
CA SER A 6 -16.73 10.17 -11.87
C SER A 6 -15.25 10.34 -12.22
N SER A 7 -14.73 11.54 -12.01
CA SER A 7 -13.29 11.79 -12.18
C SER A 7 -12.53 10.85 -11.25
N PRO A 8 -11.51 10.14 -11.75
CA PRO A 8 -10.82 9.14 -10.96
C PRO A 8 -10.16 9.78 -9.74
N ILE A 9 -10.32 9.19 -8.56
CA ILE A 9 -9.77 9.74 -7.31
C ILE A 9 -8.25 9.70 -7.42
N PRO A 10 -7.54 10.84 -7.38
CA PRO A 10 -6.11 10.87 -7.66
C PRO A 10 -5.33 10.04 -6.64
N VAL A 11 -5.57 10.27 -5.35
CA VAL A 11 -4.92 9.53 -4.27
C VAL A 11 -5.97 9.10 -3.27
N ILE A 12 -5.93 7.83 -2.88
CA ILE A 12 -6.74 7.29 -1.78
C ILE A 12 -5.79 7.07 -0.60
N ALA A 13 -5.96 7.83 0.48
CA ALA A 13 -5.25 7.62 1.74
C ALA A 13 -6.24 7.18 2.81
N THR A 14 -6.02 6.02 3.43
CA THR A 14 -6.98 5.44 4.37
C THR A 14 -6.34 4.53 5.41
N THR A 15 -7.12 4.16 6.42
CA THR A 15 -6.81 3.17 7.44
C THR A 15 -8.08 2.35 7.69
N ALA A 16 -7.93 1.08 8.09
CA ALA A 16 -9.04 0.22 8.43
C ALA A 16 -8.63 -0.81 9.48
N PRO A 17 -9.60 -1.42 10.19
CA PRO A 17 -9.34 -2.58 11.05
C PRO A 17 -8.64 -3.70 10.29
N LEU A 18 -7.80 -4.47 10.99
CA LEU A 18 -6.93 -5.50 10.41
C LEU A 18 -7.70 -6.51 9.55
N GLU A 19 -8.87 -6.92 10.01
CA GLU A 19 -9.76 -7.87 9.36
C GLU A 19 -10.36 -7.37 8.04
N GLN A 20 -10.32 -6.06 7.78
CA GLN A 20 -10.84 -5.44 6.56
C GLN A 20 -9.75 -5.10 5.55
N LEU A 21 -8.46 -5.11 5.96
CA LEU A 21 -7.35 -4.64 5.13
C LEU A 21 -7.18 -5.45 3.84
N ASP A 22 -7.48 -6.75 3.86
CA ASP A 22 -7.44 -7.60 2.66
C ASP A 22 -8.49 -7.22 1.61
N LEU A 23 -9.54 -6.47 2.00
CA LEU A 23 -10.52 -5.89 1.09
C LEU A 23 -10.17 -4.43 0.74
N VAL A 24 -9.82 -3.65 1.76
CA VAL A 24 -9.56 -2.20 1.62
C VAL A 24 -8.36 -1.94 0.71
N LEU A 25 -7.26 -2.68 0.84
CA LEU A 25 -6.07 -2.44 0.03
C LEU A 25 -6.32 -2.70 -1.46
N PRO A 26 -6.87 -3.86 -1.90
CA PRO A 26 -7.18 -4.06 -3.32
C PRO A 26 -8.19 -3.07 -3.87
N LEU A 27 -9.20 -2.67 -3.10
CA LEU A 27 -10.19 -1.67 -3.54
C LEU A 27 -9.55 -0.30 -3.71
N ALA A 28 -8.73 0.15 -2.75
CA ALA A 28 -7.99 1.39 -2.87
C ALA A 28 -7.09 1.38 -4.12
N VAL A 29 -6.37 0.28 -4.36
CA VAL A 29 -5.52 0.10 -5.55
C VAL A 29 -6.35 0.11 -6.85
N ARG A 30 -7.57 -0.40 -6.83
CA ARG A 30 -8.46 -0.45 -8.00
C ARG A 30 -8.99 0.93 -8.40
N PHE A 31 -9.29 1.78 -7.41
CA PHE A 31 -9.97 3.06 -7.65
C PHE A 31 -9.05 4.29 -7.61
N ALA A 32 -7.84 4.16 -7.06
CA ALA A 32 -6.87 5.24 -7.09
C ALA A 32 -6.27 5.42 -8.50
N ALA A 33 -6.27 6.66 -8.99
CA ALA A 33 -5.69 7.03 -10.28
C ALA A 33 -4.16 7.12 -10.24
N VAL A 34 -3.60 7.55 -9.10
CA VAL A 34 -2.16 7.80 -8.91
C VAL A 34 -1.59 6.91 -7.82
N ALA A 35 -2.17 6.91 -6.62
CA ALA A 35 -1.64 6.15 -5.50
C ALA A 35 -2.71 5.73 -4.47
N ALA A 36 -2.56 4.53 -3.93
CA ALA A 36 -3.28 4.04 -2.76
C ALA A 36 -2.33 3.97 -1.57
N CYS A 37 -2.59 4.75 -0.52
CA CYS A 37 -1.82 4.80 0.72
C CYS A 37 -2.68 4.20 1.83
N VAL A 38 -2.32 3.03 2.33
CA VAL A 38 -3.06 2.35 3.40
C VAL A 38 -2.16 2.18 4.62
N LEU A 39 -2.55 2.76 5.75
CA LEU A 39 -1.86 2.54 7.02
C LEU A 39 -2.23 1.15 7.54
N VAL A 40 -1.23 0.33 7.83
CA VAL A 40 -1.41 -1.03 8.33
C VAL A 40 -0.49 -1.28 9.53
N PRO A 41 -0.86 -2.20 10.45
CA PRO A 41 0.11 -2.70 11.42
C PRO A 41 1.19 -3.50 10.70
N MET A 42 2.43 -3.47 11.20
CA MET A 42 3.56 -4.19 10.59
C MET A 42 3.27 -5.70 10.44
N THR A 43 2.51 -6.28 11.37
CA THR A 43 2.06 -7.67 11.35
C THR A 43 1.21 -8.02 10.12
N TYR A 44 0.51 -7.06 9.54
CA TYR A 44 -0.24 -7.25 8.29
C TYR A 44 0.66 -7.71 7.15
N VAL A 45 1.90 -7.23 7.12
CA VAL A 45 2.91 -7.63 6.15
C VAL A 45 3.71 -8.82 6.70
N SER A 46 4.14 -8.81 7.97
CA SER A 46 5.17 -9.76 8.47
C SER A 46 4.64 -11.15 8.73
N HIS A 47 3.34 -11.26 8.96
CA HIS A 47 2.63 -12.51 9.15
C HIS A 47 1.56 -12.68 8.07
N ALA A 48 1.83 -12.19 6.85
CA ALA A 48 0.89 -12.24 5.74
C ALA A 48 0.53 -13.69 5.34
N PRO A 49 -0.75 -14.06 5.26
CA PRO A 49 -1.18 -15.32 4.68
C PRO A 49 -0.72 -15.45 3.22
N PRO A 50 -0.64 -16.68 2.66
CA PRO A 50 -0.12 -16.91 1.31
C PRO A 50 -0.76 -16.05 0.21
N ALA A 51 -2.08 -15.83 0.27
CA ALA A 51 -2.80 -15.01 -0.69
C ALA A 51 -2.37 -13.52 -0.64
N ARG A 52 -2.27 -12.95 0.57
CA ARG A 52 -1.81 -11.57 0.79
C ARG A 52 -0.36 -11.41 0.39
N ALA A 53 0.51 -12.33 0.82
CA ALA A 53 1.92 -12.34 0.45
C ALA A 53 2.07 -12.37 -1.09
N SER A 54 1.33 -13.24 -1.77
CA SER A 54 1.32 -13.32 -3.24
C SER A 54 0.86 -12.02 -3.90
N TYR A 55 -0.17 -11.37 -3.35
CA TYR A 55 -0.65 -10.08 -3.85
C TYR A 55 0.40 -8.99 -3.71
N LEU A 56 1.01 -8.84 -2.52
CA LEU A 56 2.04 -7.84 -2.26
C LEU A 56 3.29 -8.08 -3.13
N ARG A 57 3.73 -9.33 -3.29
CA ARG A 57 4.85 -9.68 -4.18
C ARG A 57 4.57 -9.31 -5.63
N ARG A 58 3.33 -9.50 -6.13
CA ARG A 58 2.98 -9.05 -7.49
C ARG A 58 3.08 -7.54 -7.65
N LEU A 59 2.64 -6.77 -6.65
CA LEU A 59 2.77 -5.31 -6.67
C LEU A 59 4.24 -4.87 -6.60
N GLN A 60 5.06 -5.57 -5.81
CA GLN A 60 6.49 -5.33 -5.72
C GLN A 60 7.21 -5.63 -7.04
N ALA A 61 6.94 -6.80 -7.64
CA ALA A 61 7.52 -7.20 -8.93
C ALA A 61 7.14 -6.25 -10.07
N ALA A 62 5.96 -5.62 -9.98
CA ALA A 62 5.53 -4.59 -10.91
C ALA A 62 6.17 -3.21 -10.66
N GLY A 63 7.04 -3.06 -9.65
CA GLY A 63 7.66 -1.78 -9.30
C GLY A 63 6.68 -0.77 -8.68
N ARG A 64 5.53 -1.22 -8.15
CA ARG A 64 4.44 -0.35 -7.70
C ARG A 64 4.32 -0.23 -6.17
N LEU A 65 4.89 -1.17 -5.43
CA LEU A 65 4.78 -1.23 -3.97
C LEU A 65 5.93 -0.47 -3.30
N LEU A 66 5.57 0.40 -2.38
CA LEU A 66 6.46 1.07 -1.44
C LEU A 66 5.96 0.82 -0.01
N LEU A 67 6.88 0.54 0.91
CA LEU A 67 6.58 0.44 2.33
C LEU A 67 7.28 1.60 3.04
N VAL A 68 6.50 2.48 3.65
CA VAL A 68 7.02 3.65 4.36
C VAL A 68 6.73 3.47 5.85
N GLY A 69 7.80 3.35 6.65
CA GLY A 69 7.68 3.21 8.10
C GLY A 69 6.95 4.41 8.72
N SER A 70 6.10 4.16 9.71
CA SER A 70 5.59 5.21 10.59
C SER A 70 6.21 5.07 11.99
N ALA A 71 6.15 6.15 12.77
CA ALA A 71 6.74 6.25 14.11
C ALA A 71 6.42 5.04 15.03
N PRO A 72 7.25 4.75 16.04
CA PRO A 72 7.14 3.56 16.90
C PRO A 72 5.81 3.41 17.67
N GLN A 73 4.98 4.46 17.71
CA GLN A 73 3.62 4.44 18.26
C GLN A 73 2.63 4.80 17.15
N GLY A 74 2.30 3.84 16.27
CA GLY A 74 1.31 4.04 15.22
C GLY A 74 -0.13 4.04 15.77
N ALA A 75 -1.10 4.41 14.93
CA ALA A 75 -2.54 4.48 15.26
C ALA A 75 -3.15 3.17 15.81
N PHE A 76 -2.43 2.06 15.74
CA PHE A 76 -2.84 0.74 16.23
C PHE A 76 -2.15 0.33 17.56
N GLY A 77 -1.38 1.22 18.20
CA GLY A 77 -0.61 0.87 19.41
C GLY A 77 0.55 -0.08 19.16
N GLN A 78 0.88 -0.34 17.89
CA GLN A 78 1.99 -1.17 17.41
C GLN A 78 2.80 -0.38 16.36
N HIS A 79 3.97 -0.90 15.97
CA HIS A 79 4.69 -0.40 14.78
C HIS A 79 3.76 -0.49 13.56
N SER A 80 3.40 0.66 13.01
CA SER A 80 2.60 0.74 11.79
C SER A 80 3.47 1.16 10.61
N LEU A 81 3.02 0.83 9.41
CA LEU A 81 3.64 1.26 8.18
C LEU A 81 2.57 1.66 7.17
N TRP A 82 2.92 2.57 6.28
CA TRP A 82 2.14 2.88 5.11
C TRP A 82 2.51 1.91 3.99
N ILE A 83 1.52 1.16 3.51
CA ILE A 83 1.59 0.52 2.21
C ILE A 83 1.19 1.58 1.19
N VAL A 84 2.13 1.98 0.33
CA VAL A 84 1.87 2.89 -0.78
C VAL A 84 1.97 2.11 -2.08
N VAL A 85 0.87 2.02 -2.81
CA VAL A 85 0.80 1.36 -4.11
C VAL A 85 0.55 2.39 -5.18
N LEU A 86 1.54 2.60 -6.03
CA LEU A 86 1.49 3.53 -7.14
C LEU A 86 0.75 2.92 -8.33
N ALA A 87 0.18 3.76 -9.20
CA ALA A 87 -0.46 3.31 -10.42
C ALA A 87 0.54 2.69 -11.41
N SER A 88 1.81 3.14 -11.39
CA SER A 88 2.87 2.67 -12.29
C SER A 88 4.27 2.80 -11.69
N ASP A 89 5.23 2.04 -12.24
CA ASP A 89 6.67 2.13 -11.89
C ASP A 89 7.27 3.51 -12.25
N SER A 90 6.76 4.17 -13.28
CA SER A 90 7.22 5.52 -13.64
C SER A 90 6.99 6.52 -12.51
N LEU A 91 5.87 6.40 -11.78
CA LEU A 91 5.62 7.21 -10.59
C LEU A 91 6.58 6.86 -9.46
N ARG A 92 6.97 5.58 -9.32
CA ARG A 92 7.92 5.14 -8.28
C ARG A 92 9.24 5.88 -8.41
N ARG A 93 9.77 6.01 -9.63
CA ARG A 93 11.04 6.70 -9.88
C ARG A 93 11.00 8.17 -9.47
N LEU A 94 9.84 8.82 -9.56
CA LEU A 94 9.66 10.22 -9.14
C LEU A 94 9.64 10.36 -7.61
N VAL A 95 9.13 9.38 -6.88
CA VAL A 95 9.02 9.42 -5.42
C VAL A 95 10.16 8.69 -4.70
N SER A 96 10.98 7.92 -5.43
CA SER A 96 12.15 7.18 -4.93
C SER A 96 13.15 8.02 -4.12
N PRO A 97 13.42 9.30 -4.46
CA PRO A 97 14.32 10.14 -3.66
C PRO A 97 13.77 10.52 -2.29
N LEU A 98 12.48 10.29 -2.02
CA LEU A 98 11.76 10.80 -0.85
C LEU A 98 11.48 9.71 0.21
N HIS A 99 11.88 8.46 0.00
CA HIS A 99 11.63 7.37 0.95
C HIS A 99 12.79 6.39 1.05
N GLU A 100 13.03 5.86 2.25
CA GLU A 100 13.88 4.69 2.47
C GLU A 100 13.07 3.42 2.15
N ASP A 101 13.60 2.59 1.24
CA ASP A 101 12.97 1.33 0.84
C ASP A 101 13.02 0.31 2.00
N PHE A 102 11.98 0.26 2.84
CA PHE A 102 11.85 -0.74 3.91
C PHE A 102 11.86 -2.18 3.36
N MET A 103 11.55 -2.37 2.07
CA MET A 103 11.59 -3.67 1.39
C MET A 103 13.00 -4.24 1.20
N ALA A 104 14.07 -3.44 1.28
CA ALA A 104 15.43 -3.97 1.29
C ALA A 104 15.73 -4.80 2.56
N VAL A 105 14.93 -4.60 3.62
CA VAL A 105 15.04 -5.27 4.92
C VAL A 105 13.98 -6.36 5.09
N TRP A 106 13.06 -6.52 4.13
CA TRP A 106 12.06 -7.58 4.17
C TRP A 106 12.70 -8.95 3.91
N PRO A 107 12.66 -9.92 4.83
CA PRO A 107 13.30 -11.19 4.60
C PRO A 107 12.56 -11.93 3.48
N SER A 108 13.34 -12.43 2.53
CA SER A 108 12.87 -13.38 1.52
C SER A 108 12.56 -14.70 2.22
N PHE A 109 11.33 -14.86 2.71
CA PHE A 109 10.77 -16.14 3.16
C PHE A 109 9.91 -16.76 2.05
#